data_AF-A0A851F2V0-F1
#
_entry.id   AF-A0A851F2V0-F1
#
_cell.length_a   1.000
_cell.length_b   1.000
_cell.length_c   1.000
_cell.angle_alpha   90.00
_cell.angle_beta   90.00
_cell.angle_gamma   90.00
#
_symmetry.space_group_name_H-M   'P 1'
#
loop_
_entity.id
_entity.type
_entity.pdbx_description
1 polymer ?
#
loop_
_entity_poly.entity_id
_entity_poly.type
_entity_poly.pdbx_seq_one_letter_code
_entity_poly.pdbx_strand_id
1 'polypeptide(L)'
;SMPTEILLKIFSYLDAVSLLSVGCVNKCFYDLANDNGIWLKIYSRCLQPKRTIWKMKCEQTETVPLGSATLHDKKPGYWKKEYILKQIAAVQTRVMRLVKPVDPYTGLPFKNKEAMKVSGLSWIIVVKHKNGKEHVIEKANLSFKDTSVTILWYSTDWPCLDVVSTLKLFGVTPLLLDQSRLPNKNRPHRRSLIAEYHLADLTERSVAIGADELVQLFSLNPGLSVGIWKDRNEIAFVMVSLHYHQLLERSILGSATVPYAPPPNNPILDDIDPEYGLHDYSLHVSMHGRSCTYLCGTFRKLFCRKGDIANGYLRLTVVSLKDNRKHLPLIGTLGLSWETDAFKGNIKDCYVMTLTLLDETGKPFWCFSAPVCMELFSKTSGLYDYMGHIYTTYYADSEGKVCVKLVWLEETKEFVIVNLVLYISTKKVNDWYGTNY
;
A
#
# COMPACT_ATOMS: atom_id res chain seq x y z
N SER A 1 -45.94 2.45 18.55
CA SER A 1 -45.15 2.09 17.35
C SER A 1 -45.77 2.74 16.13
N MET A 2 -44.97 3.33 15.23
CA MET A 2 -45.51 3.87 13.96
C MET A 2 -45.87 2.73 12.99
N PRO A 3 -46.91 2.88 12.16
CA PRO A 3 -47.21 1.98 11.05
C PRO A 3 -46.06 1.88 10.03
N THR A 4 -45.89 0.70 9.44
CA THR A 4 -44.83 0.38 8.48
C THR A 4 -44.90 1.26 7.23
N GLU A 5 -46.09 1.61 6.79
CA GLU A 5 -46.35 2.46 5.62
C GLU A 5 -45.82 3.88 5.85
N ILE A 6 -45.96 4.40 7.08
CA ILE A 6 -45.44 5.71 7.47
C ILE A 6 -43.91 5.67 7.52
N LEU A 7 -43.33 4.60 8.05
CA LEU A 7 -41.88 4.41 8.08
C LEU A 7 -41.28 4.30 6.67
N LEU A 8 -41.90 3.54 5.76
CA LEU A 8 -41.47 3.45 4.36
C LEU A 8 -41.55 4.81 3.66
N LYS A 9 -42.61 5.59 3.94
CA LYS A 9 -42.74 6.95 3.41
C LYS A 9 -41.59 7.84 3.91
N ILE A 10 -41.25 7.78 5.20
CA ILE A 10 -40.11 8.50 5.77
C ILE A 10 -38.80 8.06 5.11
N PHE A 11 -38.57 6.75 5.00
CA PHE A 11 -37.35 6.19 4.41
C PHE A 11 -37.20 6.55 2.93
N SER A 12 -38.30 6.75 2.21
CA SER A 12 -38.28 7.16 0.79
C SER A 12 -37.71 8.57 0.54
N TYR A 13 -37.55 9.39 1.59
CA TYR A 13 -36.91 10.71 1.53
C TYR A 13 -35.40 10.65 1.85
N LEU A 14 -34.92 9.54 2.39
CA LEU A 14 -33.51 9.37 2.76
C LEU A 14 -32.64 9.16 1.51
N ASP A 15 -31.39 9.61 1.59
CA ASP A 15 -30.37 9.25 0.61
C ASP A 15 -29.84 7.83 0.87
N ALA A 16 -29.12 7.27 -0.11
CA ALA A 16 -28.61 5.90 -0.03
C ALA A 16 -27.74 5.68 1.21
N VAL A 17 -26.94 6.67 1.62
CA VAL A 17 -26.08 6.58 2.81
C VAL A 17 -26.92 6.51 4.09
N SER A 18 -27.87 7.42 4.28
CA SER A 18 -28.72 7.40 5.47
C SER A 18 -29.59 6.14 5.53
N LEU A 19 -30.07 5.65 4.38
CA LEU A 19 -30.86 4.42 4.30
C LEU A 19 -30.05 3.19 4.72
N LEU A 20 -28.76 3.12 4.34
CA LEU A 20 -27.84 2.08 4.81
C LEU A 20 -27.63 2.14 6.32
N SER A 21 -27.45 3.34 6.88
CA SER A 21 -27.27 3.54 8.32
C SER A 21 -28.51 3.16 9.13
N VAL A 22 -29.71 3.50 8.64
CA VAL A 22 -30.99 3.12 9.24
C VAL A 22 -31.15 1.60 9.32
N GLY A 23 -30.70 0.88 8.29
CA GLY A 23 -30.72 -0.58 8.28
C GLY A 23 -29.84 -1.23 9.37
N CYS A 24 -28.91 -0.50 9.97
CA CYS A 24 -28.07 -1.00 11.07
C CYS A 24 -28.71 -0.83 12.46
N VAL A 25 -29.87 -0.18 12.57
CA VAL A 25 -30.50 0.14 13.87
C VAL A 25 -31.18 -1.06 14.50
N ASN A 26 -32.03 -1.78 13.75
CA ASN A 26 -32.72 -2.98 14.20
C ASN A 26 -33.22 -3.83 13.01
N LYS A 27 -33.70 -5.05 13.27
CA LYS A 27 -34.18 -5.99 12.23
C LYS A 27 -35.32 -5.43 11.38
N CYS A 28 -36.32 -4.79 11.99
CA CYS A 28 -37.44 -4.19 11.27
C CYS A 28 -36.95 -3.08 10.31
N PHE A 29 -36.08 -2.20 10.79
CA PHE A 29 -35.51 -1.14 9.96
C PHE A 29 -34.60 -1.68 8.87
N TYR A 30 -33.89 -2.79 9.12
CA TYR A 30 -33.12 -3.50 8.10
C TYR A 30 -34.02 -3.98 6.95
N ASP A 31 -35.14 -4.63 7.27
CA ASP A 31 -36.07 -5.15 6.27
C ASP A 31 -36.69 -4.01 5.45
N LEU A 32 -37.16 -2.95 6.12
CA LEU A 32 -37.73 -1.76 5.46
C LEU A 32 -36.70 -0.97 4.66
N ALA A 33 -35.45 -0.88 5.13
CA ALA A 33 -34.38 -0.25 4.39
C ALA A 33 -33.94 -1.06 3.16
N ASN A 34 -34.36 -2.32 3.03
CA ASN A 34 -34.14 -3.15 1.84
C ASN A 34 -35.33 -3.12 0.85
N ASP A 35 -36.30 -2.23 1.06
CA ASP A 35 -37.45 -2.09 0.15
C ASP A 35 -37.01 -1.77 -1.29
N ASN A 36 -37.46 -2.62 -2.21
CA ASN A 36 -37.09 -2.52 -3.62
C ASN A 36 -37.65 -1.25 -4.30
N GLY A 37 -38.77 -0.71 -3.82
CA GLY A 37 -39.38 0.50 -4.36
C GLY A 37 -38.54 1.74 -4.07
N ILE A 38 -38.06 1.88 -2.83
CA ILE A 38 -37.16 2.97 -2.42
C ILE A 38 -35.86 2.90 -3.23
N TRP A 39 -35.23 1.73 -3.31
CA TRP A 39 -33.96 1.58 -4.04
C TRP A 39 -34.09 1.74 -5.54
N LEU A 40 -35.20 1.30 -6.16
CA LEU A 40 -35.45 1.56 -7.58
C LEU A 40 -35.59 3.06 -7.87
N LYS A 41 -36.24 3.81 -6.97
CA LYS A 41 -36.35 5.28 -7.08
C LYS A 41 -34.98 5.95 -6.98
N ILE A 42 -34.13 5.53 -6.03
CA ILE A 42 -32.76 6.02 -5.88
C ILE A 42 -31.93 5.70 -7.14
N TYR A 43 -31.97 4.44 -7.58
CA TYR A 43 -31.28 3.96 -8.78
C TYR A 43 -31.68 4.79 -10.00
N SER A 44 -32.98 4.96 -10.22
CA SER A 44 -33.52 5.73 -11.35
C SER A 44 -33.12 7.19 -11.29
N ARG A 45 -33.07 7.84 -10.12
CA ARG A 45 -32.67 9.25 -9.98
C ARG A 45 -31.19 9.48 -10.29
N CYS A 46 -30.33 8.59 -9.79
CA CYS A 46 -28.87 8.76 -9.88
C CYS A 46 -28.28 8.34 -11.24
N LEU A 47 -28.99 7.47 -11.98
CA LEU A 47 -28.46 6.81 -13.18
C LEU A 47 -29.25 7.11 -14.45
N GLN A 48 -30.11 8.14 -14.46
CA GLN A 48 -30.65 8.65 -15.72
C GLN A 48 -29.48 9.02 -16.64
N PRO A 49 -29.50 8.58 -17.92
CA PRO A 49 -28.68 9.21 -18.94
C PRO A 49 -29.00 10.70 -18.91
N LYS A 50 -27.98 11.57 -18.78
CA LYS A 50 -28.18 12.98 -19.15
C LYS A 50 -28.69 12.95 -20.58
N ARG A 51 -29.98 13.22 -20.79
CA ARG A 51 -30.58 13.33 -22.11
C ARG A 51 -29.68 14.24 -22.93
N THR A 52 -28.96 13.66 -23.88
CA THR A 52 -28.38 14.42 -24.98
C THR A 52 -29.55 15.18 -25.58
N ILE A 53 -29.45 16.50 -25.56
CA ILE A 53 -30.40 17.41 -26.21
C ILE A 53 -30.24 17.15 -27.72
N TRP A 54 -30.90 16.11 -28.21
CA TRP A 54 -31.16 15.93 -29.62
C TRP A 54 -32.67 16.00 -29.77
N LYS A 55 -33.12 17.20 -30.17
CA LYS A 55 -34.48 17.41 -30.66
C LYS A 55 -34.67 16.49 -31.87
N MET A 56 -35.40 15.40 -31.70
CA MET A 56 -36.09 14.76 -32.82
C MET A 56 -37.55 14.56 -32.43
N LYS A 57 -38.41 14.94 -33.37
CA LYS A 57 -39.85 15.17 -33.22
C LYS A 57 -40.55 13.94 -32.60
N CYS A 58 -41.47 14.25 -31.71
CA CYS A 58 -42.40 13.31 -31.11
C CYS A 58 -43.38 12.83 -32.18
N GLU A 59 -43.27 11.57 -32.60
CA GLU A 59 -44.39 10.79 -33.09
C GLU A 59 -44.50 9.53 -32.23
N GLN A 60 -45.73 9.29 -31.80
CA GLN A 60 -46.13 8.37 -30.77
C GLN A 60 -45.96 6.93 -31.23
N THR A 61 -45.22 6.09 -30.50
CA THR A 61 -45.66 4.71 -30.25
C THR A 61 -44.94 4.11 -29.04
N GLU A 62 -45.75 3.62 -28.10
CA GLU A 62 -45.44 2.58 -27.11
C GLU A 62 -44.36 2.87 -26.06
N THR A 63 -44.80 3.62 -25.05
CA THR A 63 -44.35 3.43 -23.69
C THR A 63 -44.69 2.01 -23.22
N VAL A 64 -43.71 1.11 -23.19
CA VAL A 64 -43.82 -0.11 -22.37
C VAL A 64 -43.89 0.35 -20.91
N PRO A 65 -44.98 0.07 -20.17
CA PRO A 65 -45.04 0.42 -18.77
C PRO A 65 -44.08 -0.52 -18.04
N LEU A 66 -42.92 -0.02 -17.62
CA LEU A 66 -42.06 -0.69 -16.64
C LEU A 66 -42.71 -0.58 -15.25
N GLY A 67 -43.96 -1.04 -15.16
CA GLY A 67 -44.85 -0.90 -14.02
C GLY A 67 -44.84 -2.16 -13.16
N SER A 68 -44.73 -1.96 -11.85
CA SER A 68 -45.20 -2.81 -10.72
C SER A 68 -44.88 -4.32 -10.73
N ALA A 69 -45.19 -5.05 -11.80
CA ALA A 69 -45.06 -6.51 -11.92
C ALA A 69 -43.61 -7.01 -11.80
N THR A 70 -42.62 -6.27 -12.28
CA THR A 70 -41.18 -6.65 -12.18
C THR A 70 -40.55 -6.34 -10.81
N LEU A 71 -41.30 -5.68 -9.92
CA LEU A 71 -40.83 -5.20 -8.62
C LEU A 71 -41.17 -6.20 -7.51
N HIS A 72 -42.32 -6.86 -7.61
CA HIS A 72 -42.78 -7.89 -6.67
C HIS A 72 -42.12 -9.26 -6.83
N ASP A 73 -41.57 -9.57 -8.01
CA ASP A 73 -40.93 -10.86 -8.29
C ASP A 73 -39.44 -10.93 -7.85
N LYS A 74 -38.89 -9.80 -7.40
CA LYS A 74 -37.48 -9.69 -7.00
C LYS A 74 -37.32 -9.79 -5.49
N LYS A 75 -36.32 -10.55 -5.06
CA LYS A 75 -35.94 -10.66 -3.64
C LYS A 75 -35.73 -9.26 -3.02
N PRO A 76 -36.12 -9.04 -1.75
CA PRO A 76 -35.83 -7.81 -1.03
C PRO A 76 -34.34 -7.43 -1.12
N GLY A 77 -34.04 -6.14 -1.30
CA GLY A 77 -32.67 -5.64 -1.44
C GLY A 77 -32.00 -5.90 -2.81
N TYR A 78 -32.71 -6.43 -3.81
CA TYR A 78 -32.17 -6.58 -5.17
C TYR A 78 -31.65 -5.25 -5.72
N TRP A 79 -32.48 -4.20 -5.70
CA TRP A 79 -32.10 -2.90 -6.28
C TRP A 79 -31.02 -2.19 -5.47
N LYS A 80 -30.94 -2.45 -4.16
CA LYS A 80 -29.84 -2.02 -3.30
C LYS A 80 -28.51 -2.62 -3.79
N LYS A 81 -28.49 -3.93 -4.02
CA LYS A 81 -27.30 -4.63 -4.51
C LYS A 81 -26.86 -4.11 -5.88
N GLU A 82 -27.80 -3.98 -6.83
CA GLU A 82 -27.53 -3.45 -8.16
C GLU A 82 -26.99 -2.01 -8.12
N TYR A 83 -27.58 -1.15 -7.30
CA TYR A 83 -27.11 0.22 -7.12
C TYR A 83 -25.67 0.26 -6.60
N ILE A 84 -25.36 -0.49 -5.54
CA ILE A 84 -24.02 -0.54 -4.95
C ILE A 84 -23.01 -1.09 -5.96
N LEU A 85 -23.32 -2.20 -6.65
CA LEU A 85 -22.45 -2.78 -7.67
C LEU A 85 -22.13 -1.79 -8.78
N LYS A 86 -23.14 -1.05 -9.26
CA LYS A 86 -22.95 -0.06 -10.32
C LYS A 86 -22.11 1.15 -9.88
N GLN A 87 -22.25 1.59 -8.62
CA GLN A 87 -21.39 2.62 -8.06
C GLN A 87 -19.93 2.15 -7.96
N ILE A 88 -19.70 0.94 -7.44
CA ILE A 88 -18.36 0.34 -7.38
C ILE A 88 -17.75 0.24 -8.79
N ALA A 89 -18.50 -0.28 -9.76
CA ALA A 89 -18.03 -0.43 -11.14
C ALA A 89 -17.69 0.92 -11.80
N ALA A 90 -18.48 1.97 -11.53
CA ALA A 90 -18.21 3.32 -12.04
C ALA A 90 -16.89 3.89 -11.49
N VAL A 91 -16.61 3.67 -10.20
CA VAL A 91 -15.38 4.10 -9.55
C VAL A 91 -14.19 3.31 -10.05
N GLN A 92 -14.30 1.98 -10.12
CA GLN A 92 -13.29 1.11 -10.71
C GLN A 92 -12.96 1.52 -12.14
N THR A 93 -13.95 1.84 -12.97
CA THR A 93 -13.73 2.31 -14.34
C THR A 93 -12.92 3.60 -14.39
N ARG A 94 -13.19 4.56 -13.49
CA ARG A 94 -12.42 5.82 -13.39
C ARG A 94 -10.99 5.57 -12.94
N VAL A 95 -10.81 4.71 -11.94
CA VAL A 95 -9.51 4.30 -11.43
C VAL A 95 -8.69 3.60 -12.50
N MET A 96 -9.27 2.62 -13.21
CA MET A 96 -8.62 1.87 -14.28
C MET A 96 -8.09 2.77 -15.39
N ARG A 97 -8.80 3.86 -15.73
CA ARG A 97 -8.31 4.84 -16.71
C ARG A 97 -7.05 5.57 -16.25
N LEU A 98 -6.88 5.76 -14.94
CA LEU A 98 -5.72 6.43 -14.35
C LEU A 98 -4.54 5.47 -14.17
N VAL A 99 -4.81 4.18 -13.90
CA VAL A 99 -3.74 3.20 -13.67
C VAL A 99 -3.26 2.48 -14.93
N LYS A 100 -4.02 2.55 -16.04
CA LYS A 100 -3.63 1.96 -17.33
C LYS A 100 -2.28 2.45 -17.90
N PRO A 101 -1.93 3.75 -17.86
CA PRO A 101 -0.62 4.19 -18.34
C PRO A 101 0.46 3.83 -17.30
N VAL A 102 1.40 2.98 -17.72
CA VAL A 102 2.52 2.48 -16.91
C VAL A 102 3.81 3.19 -17.31
N ASP A 103 4.61 3.55 -16.32
CA ASP A 103 5.95 4.11 -16.50
C ASP A 103 6.95 3.03 -16.93
N PRO A 104 7.62 3.18 -18.09
CA PRO A 104 8.63 2.23 -18.56
C PRO A 104 9.85 2.07 -17.65
N TYR A 105 10.14 3.03 -16.78
CA TYR A 105 11.31 2.99 -15.89
C TYR A 105 11.03 2.28 -14.57
N THR A 106 9.80 2.39 -14.06
CA THR A 106 9.40 1.82 -12.77
C THR A 106 8.44 0.64 -12.90
N GLY A 107 7.83 0.41 -14.07
CA GLY A 107 6.80 -0.61 -14.26
C GLY A 107 5.53 -0.34 -13.45
N LEU A 108 5.35 0.89 -12.96
CA LEU A 108 4.24 1.31 -12.10
C LEU A 108 3.32 2.32 -12.80
N PRO A 109 2.04 2.42 -12.40
CA PRO A 109 1.15 3.43 -12.96
C PRO A 109 1.58 4.88 -12.68
N PHE A 110 1.53 5.75 -13.69
CA PHE A 110 1.93 7.16 -13.53
C PHE A 110 1.08 7.95 -12.53
N LYS A 111 -0.21 7.63 -12.44
CA LYS A 111 -1.20 8.43 -11.71
C LYS A 111 -1.70 7.72 -10.45
N ASN A 112 -0.82 7.02 -9.74
CA ASN A 112 -1.15 6.29 -8.51
C ASN A 112 -1.81 7.21 -7.47
N LYS A 113 -1.21 8.38 -7.22
CA LYS A 113 -1.73 9.36 -6.25
C LYS A 113 -3.13 9.86 -6.63
N GLU A 114 -3.37 10.14 -7.90
CA GLU A 114 -4.67 10.57 -8.41
C GLU A 114 -5.70 9.42 -8.35
N ALA A 115 -5.29 8.20 -8.68
CA ALA A 115 -6.14 7.02 -8.59
C ALA A 115 -6.60 6.75 -7.14
N MET A 116 -5.71 6.93 -6.16
CA MET A 116 -6.05 6.85 -4.73
C MET A 116 -7.03 7.94 -4.30
N LYS A 117 -6.83 9.18 -4.77
CA LYS A 117 -7.76 10.29 -4.50
C LYS A 117 -9.14 10.04 -5.12
N VAL A 118 -9.21 9.58 -6.37
CA VAL A 118 -10.47 9.31 -7.09
C VAL A 118 -11.23 8.13 -6.50
N SER A 119 -10.54 7.11 -5.99
CA SER A 119 -11.16 6.00 -5.27
C SER A 119 -11.62 6.37 -3.85
N GLY A 120 -11.20 7.54 -3.34
CA GLY A 120 -11.44 7.91 -1.95
C GLY A 120 -10.71 6.99 -0.97
N LEU A 121 -9.60 6.37 -1.39
CA LEU A 121 -8.82 5.46 -0.58
C LEU A 121 -8.16 6.22 0.58
N SER A 122 -8.37 5.70 1.78
CA SER A 122 -7.64 6.06 2.99
C SER A 122 -7.11 4.80 3.68
N TRP A 123 -6.24 4.97 4.67
CA TRP A 123 -5.72 3.85 5.46
C TRP A 123 -5.96 4.09 6.94
N ILE A 124 -6.28 3.02 7.65
CA ILE A 124 -6.49 3.04 9.10
C ILE A 124 -5.65 1.94 9.74
N ILE A 125 -5.29 2.16 11.01
CA ILE A 125 -4.73 1.14 11.87
C ILE A 125 -5.76 0.72 12.89
N VAL A 126 -5.90 -0.60 13.09
CA VAL A 126 -6.67 -1.19 14.18
C VAL A 126 -5.71 -1.89 15.12
N VAL A 127 -5.66 -1.41 16.35
CA VAL A 127 -4.87 -1.99 17.43
C VAL A 127 -5.78 -2.90 18.25
N LYS A 128 -5.45 -4.18 18.33
CA LYS A 128 -6.22 -5.15 19.12
C LYS A 128 -5.49 -5.44 20.42
N HIS A 129 -6.22 -5.35 21.52
CA HIS A 129 -5.76 -5.66 22.85
C HIS A 129 -5.84 -7.17 23.11
N LYS A 130 -5.03 -7.67 24.06
CA LYS A 130 -5.06 -9.06 24.53
C LYS A 130 -6.45 -9.47 25.09
N ASN A 131 -7.21 -8.51 25.61
CA ASN A 131 -8.59 -8.72 26.10
C ASN A 131 -9.66 -8.70 24.98
N GLY A 132 -9.26 -8.54 23.71
CA GLY A 132 -10.15 -8.50 22.56
C GLY A 132 -10.72 -7.13 22.20
N LYS A 133 -10.47 -6.08 22.99
CA LYS A 133 -10.88 -4.71 22.66
C LYS A 133 -10.08 -4.20 21.45
N GLU A 134 -10.75 -3.50 20.53
CA GLU A 134 -10.11 -2.88 19.37
C GLU A 134 -10.11 -1.35 19.49
N HIS A 135 -8.99 -0.73 19.13
CA HIS A 135 -8.82 0.71 19.04
C HIS A 135 -8.49 1.09 17.61
N VAL A 136 -9.27 2.00 17.01
CA VAL A 136 -9.15 2.38 15.59
C VAL A 136 -8.55 3.77 15.49
N ILE A 137 -7.51 3.92 14.68
CA ILE A 137 -6.83 5.20 14.45
C ILE A 137 -6.93 5.53 12.97
N GLU A 138 -7.73 6.55 12.66
CA GLU A 138 -8.08 6.92 11.29
C GLU A 138 -7.24 8.08 10.74
N LYS A 139 -6.83 9.02 11.61
CA LYS A 139 -6.08 10.20 11.21
C LYS A 139 -4.64 9.77 10.90
N ALA A 140 -4.27 9.89 9.63
CA ALA A 140 -2.95 9.54 9.14
C ALA A 140 -2.31 10.72 8.39
N ASN A 141 -1.01 10.92 8.59
CA ASN A 141 -0.20 11.84 7.79
C ASN A 141 0.46 11.05 6.64
N LEU A 142 0.23 11.49 5.40
CA LEU A 142 0.66 10.80 4.19
C LEU A 142 1.82 11.54 3.53
N SER A 143 2.91 10.82 3.26
CA SER A 143 4.03 11.28 2.43
C SER A 143 4.12 10.41 1.17
N PHE A 144 3.78 10.99 0.02
CA PHE A 144 3.85 10.30 -1.27
C PHE A 144 5.26 10.45 -1.86
N LYS A 145 5.82 9.33 -2.32
CA LYS A 145 7.08 9.24 -3.06
C LYS A 145 6.82 8.70 -4.47
N ASP A 146 7.87 8.56 -5.25
CA ASP A 146 7.79 8.17 -6.67
C ASP A 146 7.22 6.75 -6.83
N THR A 147 7.63 5.81 -5.98
CA THR A 147 7.24 4.38 -6.05
C THR A 147 6.60 3.84 -4.77
N SER A 148 6.46 4.67 -3.73
CA SER A 148 5.87 4.28 -2.45
C SER A 148 5.08 5.40 -1.78
N VAL A 149 4.27 5.03 -0.78
CA VAL A 149 3.65 5.96 0.16
C VAL A 149 4.07 5.58 1.58
N THR A 150 4.49 6.58 2.34
CA THR A 150 4.75 6.45 3.77
C THR A 150 3.58 7.05 4.54
N ILE A 151 3.03 6.28 5.47
CA ILE A 151 1.85 6.63 6.25
C ILE A 151 2.25 6.66 7.71
N LEU A 152 2.01 7.78 8.39
CA LEU A 152 2.34 7.98 9.79
C LEU A 152 1.05 8.18 10.60
N TRP A 153 0.86 7.34 11.61
CA TRP A 153 -0.18 7.49 12.62
C TRP A 153 0.48 7.86 13.95
N TYR A 154 -0.08 8.87 14.59
CA TYR A 154 0.26 9.25 15.95
C TYR A 154 -1.01 9.72 16.66
N SER A 155 -1.02 9.62 17.98
CA SER A 155 -2.17 9.94 18.83
C SER A 155 -1.65 10.19 20.25
N THR A 156 -2.42 10.90 21.06
CA THR A 156 -2.17 11.02 22.49
C THR A 156 -2.59 9.77 23.26
N ASP A 157 -3.49 8.97 22.68
CA ASP A 157 -4.19 7.88 23.37
C ASP A 157 -3.77 6.51 22.83
N TRP A 158 -2.46 6.30 22.61
CA TRP A 158 -1.96 4.99 22.23
C TRP A 158 -1.96 4.02 23.43
N PRO A 159 -2.39 2.77 23.23
CA PRO A 159 -2.25 1.76 24.28
C PRO A 159 -0.78 1.40 24.53
N CYS A 160 -0.46 1.10 25.79
CA CYS A 160 0.82 0.53 26.19
C CYS A 160 1.08 -0.80 25.46
N LEU A 161 2.33 -1.08 25.09
CA LEU A 161 2.67 -2.26 24.31
C LEU A 161 2.25 -3.57 25.03
N ASP A 162 2.32 -3.59 26.35
CA ASP A 162 2.05 -4.77 27.18
C ASP A 162 0.60 -5.28 27.05
N VAL A 163 -0.35 -4.39 26.73
CA VAL A 163 -1.76 -4.74 26.57
C VAL A 163 -2.15 -5.07 25.13
N VAL A 164 -1.29 -4.76 24.16
CA VAL A 164 -1.56 -4.94 22.73
C VAL A 164 -1.12 -6.34 22.28
N SER A 165 -1.93 -6.98 21.45
CA SER A 165 -1.60 -8.27 20.82
C SER A 165 -1.20 -8.10 19.35
N THR A 166 -2.02 -7.39 18.58
CA THR A 166 -1.87 -7.34 17.12
C THR A 166 -2.20 -5.96 16.58
N LEU A 167 -1.51 -5.58 15.52
CA LEU A 167 -1.78 -4.39 14.73
C LEU A 167 -2.24 -4.81 13.34
N LYS A 168 -3.38 -4.27 12.89
CA LYS A 168 -3.93 -4.55 11.56
C LYS A 168 -3.99 -3.28 10.73
N LEU A 169 -3.44 -3.36 9.53
CA LEU A 169 -3.47 -2.28 8.54
C LEU A 169 -4.60 -2.54 7.54
N PHE A 170 -5.47 -1.55 7.37
CA PHE A 170 -6.58 -1.62 6.42
C PHE A 170 -6.53 -0.51 5.38
N GLY A 171 -6.80 -0.87 4.13
CA GLY A 171 -7.28 0.06 3.12
C GLY A 171 -8.79 0.28 3.31
N VAL A 172 -9.22 1.53 3.27
CA VAL A 172 -10.60 1.94 3.50
C VAL A 172 -11.09 2.72 2.30
N THR A 173 -12.18 2.25 1.70
CA THR A 173 -12.82 2.93 0.56
C THR A 173 -14.30 3.20 0.84
N PRO A 174 -14.83 4.37 0.46
CA PRO A 174 -16.25 4.65 0.57
C PRO A 174 -17.04 3.70 -0.35
N LEU A 175 -18.13 3.10 0.16
CA LEU A 175 -19.01 2.29 -0.68
C LEU A 175 -19.75 3.12 -1.73
N LEU A 176 -20.00 4.39 -1.42
CA LEU A 176 -20.75 5.32 -2.26
C LEU A 176 -19.97 6.64 -2.37
N LEU A 177 -19.41 6.91 -3.55
CA LEU A 177 -18.77 8.20 -3.87
C LEU A 177 -19.86 9.20 -4.28
N ASP A 178 -20.49 9.84 -3.30
CA ASP A 178 -21.38 10.98 -3.56
C ASP A 178 -20.57 12.16 -4.11
N GLN A 179 -20.91 12.62 -5.31
CA GLN A 179 -20.23 13.69 -6.03
C GLN A 179 -20.49 15.08 -5.42
N SER A 180 -21.32 15.20 -4.37
CA SER A 180 -21.90 16.50 -3.98
C SER A 180 -21.81 16.90 -2.49
N ARG A 181 -21.24 16.09 -1.59
CA ARG A 181 -21.20 16.44 -0.14
C ARG A 181 -19.88 16.10 0.53
N LEU A 182 -19.51 16.93 1.52
CA LEU A 182 -18.32 16.75 2.38
C LEU A 182 -18.27 15.33 2.98
N PRO A 183 -17.08 14.74 3.12
CA PRO A 183 -16.90 13.45 3.79
C PRO A 183 -17.39 13.56 5.25
N ASN A 184 -18.49 12.86 5.55
CA ASN A 184 -19.00 12.73 6.91
C ASN A 184 -18.36 11.50 7.57
N LYS A 185 -17.99 11.59 8.85
CA LYS A 185 -17.30 10.53 9.61
C LYS A 185 -18.05 9.19 9.61
N ASN A 186 -19.38 9.22 9.47
CA ASN A 186 -20.24 8.02 9.56
C ASN A 186 -20.63 7.43 8.19
N ARG A 187 -19.83 7.64 7.13
CA ARG A 187 -20.11 7.00 5.84
C ARG A 187 -19.87 5.49 5.89
N PRO A 188 -20.62 4.69 5.12
CA PRO A 188 -20.34 3.27 5.01
C PRO A 188 -19.10 3.07 4.14
N HIS A 189 -18.10 2.39 4.71
CA HIS A 189 -16.83 2.11 4.06
C HIS A 189 -16.60 0.60 3.95
N ARG A 190 -15.90 0.20 2.89
CA ARG A 190 -15.32 -1.13 2.77
C ARG A 190 -13.92 -1.10 3.37
N ARG A 191 -13.62 -2.07 4.23
CA ARG A 191 -12.28 -2.32 4.76
C ARG A 191 -11.66 -3.51 4.02
N SER A 192 -10.40 -3.36 3.63
CA SER A 192 -9.57 -4.40 3.02
C SER A 192 -8.31 -4.57 3.85
N LEU A 193 -8.09 -5.75 4.42
CA LEU A 193 -6.89 -6.05 5.21
C LEU A 193 -5.68 -6.07 4.27
N ILE A 194 -4.65 -5.29 4.61
CA ILE A 194 -3.41 -5.20 3.83
C ILE A 194 -2.31 -6.04 4.47
N ALA A 195 -2.22 -5.98 5.80
CA ALA A 195 -1.24 -6.71 6.60
C ALA A 195 -1.71 -6.81 8.06
N GLU A 196 -1.30 -7.88 8.72
CA GLU A 196 -1.50 -8.13 10.15
C GLU A 196 -0.13 -8.38 10.78
N TYR A 197 0.13 -7.72 11.90
CA TYR A 197 1.41 -7.75 12.60
C TYR A 197 1.19 -8.19 14.04
N HIS A 198 2.01 -9.14 14.50
CA HIS A 198 1.99 -9.60 15.88
C HIS A 198 3.02 -8.80 16.68
N LEU A 199 2.57 -8.02 17.67
CA LEU A 199 3.48 -7.16 18.42
C LEU A 199 4.33 -7.91 19.44
N ALA A 200 4.02 -9.18 19.73
CA ALA A 200 4.90 -10.05 20.51
C ALA A 200 6.28 -10.22 19.85
N ASP A 201 6.35 -10.13 18.51
CA ASP A 201 7.62 -10.18 17.78
C ASP A 201 8.55 -9.00 18.14
N LEU A 202 7.98 -7.86 18.59
CA LEU A 202 8.77 -6.71 19.03
C LEU A 202 9.52 -7.00 20.33
N THR A 203 8.85 -7.62 21.30
CA THR A 203 9.40 -7.87 22.64
C THR A 203 10.32 -9.08 22.70
N GLU A 204 10.07 -10.11 21.88
CA GLU A 204 10.77 -11.40 21.99
C GLU A 204 11.92 -11.57 21.00
N ARG A 205 11.86 -10.93 19.82
CA ARG A 205 12.74 -11.25 18.69
C ARG A 205 13.39 -10.04 18.02
N SER A 206 12.92 -8.83 18.29
CA SER A 206 13.37 -7.64 17.55
C SER A 206 14.44 -6.87 18.32
N VAL A 207 15.56 -6.61 17.64
CA VAL A 207 16.55 -5.61 18.08
C VAL A 207 16.06 -4.25 17.62
N ALA A 208 16.16 -3.23 18.49
CA ALA A 208 15.86 -1.87 18.10
C ALA A 208 16.74 -1.45 16.90
N ILE A 209 16.11 -0.96 15.86
CA ILE A 209 16.74 -0.62 14.57
C ILE A 209 17.46 0.72 14.68
N GLY A 210 16.94 1.62 15.50
CA GLY A 210 17.55 2.89 15.80
C GLY A 210 16.87 3.53 17.00
N ALA A 211 17.46 4.61 17.50
CA ALA A 211 16.86 5.40 18.55
C ALA A 211 17.28 6.86 18.42
N ASP A 212 16.47 7.77 18.94
CA ASP A 212 16.88 9.14 19.22
C ASP A 212 16.81 9.41 20.72
N GLU A 213 16.75 10.67 21.15
CA GLU A 213 16.69 11.01 22.58
C GLU A 213 15.42 10.50 23.27
N LEU A 214 14.29 10.43 22.56
CA LEU A 214 12.97 10.17 23.13
C LEU A 214 12.41 8.79 22.80
N VAL A 215 12.72 8.27 21.61
CA VAL A 215 12.05 7.11 21.01
C VAL A 215 13.05 6.04 20.61
N GLN A 216 12.65 4.77 20.78
CA GLN A 216 13.28 3.60 20.17
C GLN A 216 12.43 3.12 19.00
N LEU A 217 13.08 2.82 17.88
CA LEU A 217 12.44 2.37 16.65
C LEU A 217 12.61 0.88 16.47
N PHE A 218 11.50 0.22 16.16
CA PHE A 218 11.48 -1.19 15.78
C PHE A 218 10.84 -1.33 14.39
N SER A 219 11.19 -2.38 13.65
CA SER A 219 10.48 -2.73 12.41
C SER A 219 9.93 -4.13 12.45
N LEU A 220 8.82 -4.30 11.74
CA LEU A 220 8.19 -5.57 11.46
C LEU A 220 7.90 -5.64 9.97
N ASN A 221 8.10 -6.81 9.40
CA ASN A 221 7.79 -7.03 8.00
C ASN A 221 6.30 -7.35 7.81
N PRO A 222 5.67 -6.86 6.72
CA PRO A 222 6.25 -5.98 5.70
C PRO A 222 6.15 -4.48 6.07
N GLY A 223 7.27 -3.77 6.04
CA GLY A 223 7.32 -2.29 5.96
C GLY A 223 6.79 -1.50 7.15
N LEU A 224 6.46 -2.13 8.28
CA LEU A 224 5.97 -1.47 9.50
C LEU A 224 7.16 -1.01 10.35
N SER A 225 7.08 0.22 10.85
CA SER A 225 7.97 0.80 11.85
C SER A 225 7.15 1.26 13.05
N VAL A 226 7.55 0.88 14.25
CA VAL A 226 6.88 1.28 15.50
C VAL A 226 7.89 2.04 16.35
N GLY A 227 7.57 3.29 16.67
CA GLY A 227 8.33 4.10 17.62
C GLY A 227 7.74 3.95 19.01
N ILE A 228 8.58 3.61 19.99
CA ILE A 228 8.20 3.43 21.40
C ILE A 228 8.92 4.46 22.27
N TRP A 229 8.19 5.12 23.17
CA TRP A 229 8.78 6.04 24.14
C TRP A 229 9.71 5.30 25.11
N LYS A 230 10.93 5.81 25.28
CA LYS A 230 11.95 5.19 26.15
C LYS A 230 11.56 5.17 27.63
N ASP A 231 10.74 6.11 28.09
CA ASP A 231 10.36 6.27 29.49
C ASP A 231 9.09 5.49 29.87
N ARG A 232 8.22 5.15 28.92
CA ARG A 232 6.85 4.66 29.20
C ARG A 232 6.47 3.33 28.56
N ASN A 233 7.31 2.74 27.70
CA ASN A 233 6.96 1.53 26.92
C ASN A 233 5.61 1.68 26.17
N GLU A 234 5.29 2.91 25.78
CA GLU A 234 4.07 3.29 25.07
C GLU A 234 4.40 3.60 23.61
N ILE A 235 3.47 3.31 22.70
CA ILE A 235 3.65 3.60 21.28
C ILE A 235 3.60 5.12 21.10
N ALA A 236 4.69 5.69 20.58
CA ALA A 236 4.76 7.10 20.19
C ALA A 236 4.09 7.33 18.84
N PHE A 237 4.47 6.50 17.86
CA PHE A 237 3.94 6.55 16.52
C PHE A 237 4.04 5.18 15.84
N VAL A 238 3.20 5.00 14.84
CA VAL A 238 3.29 3.88 13.91
C VAL A 238 3.48 4.44 12.51
N MET A 239 4.46 3.95 11.79
CA MET A 239 4.74 4.35 10.43
C MET A 239 4.79 3.12 9.53
N VAL A 240 4.10 3.15 8.40
CA VAL A 240 4.15 2.07 7.40
C VAL A 240 4.60 2.65 6.08
N SER A 241 5.55 1.97 5.43
CA SER A 241 5.88 2.25 4.04
C SER A 241 5.30 1.19 3.10
N LEU A 242 4.55 1.61 2.10
CA LEU A 242 3.85 0.75 1.15
C LEU A 242 4.32 1.06 -0.26
N HIS A 243 4.88 0.07 -0.93
CA HIS A 243 5.22 0.14 -2.35
C HIS A 243 3.94 0.18 -3.20
N TYR A 244 3.92 0.94 -4.31
CA TYR A 244 2.72 1.10 -5.15
C TYR A 244 2.31 -0.15 -5.92
N HIS A 245 3.23 -1.08 -6.16
CA HIS A 245 2.93 -2.36 -6.79
C HIS A 245 1.77 -3.06 -6.07
N GLN A 246 0.65 -3.23 -6.78
CA GLN A 246 -0.59 -3.83 -6.31
C GLN A 246 -1.22 -3.18 -5.07
N LEU A 247 -0.79 -1.98 -4.67
CA LEU A 247 -1.29 -1.34 -3.45
C LEU A 247 -2.78 -1.03 -3.53
N LEU A 248 -3.24 -0.60 -4.70
CA LEU A 248 -4.63 -0.23 -4.92
C LEU A 248 -5.53 -1.47 -4.86
N GLU A 249 -5.11 -2.56 -5.49
CA GLU A 249 -5.76 -3.86 -5.46
C GLU A 249 -5.82 -4.41 -4.03
N ARG A 250 -4.69 -4.40 -3.31
CA ARG A 250 -4.61 -4.81 -1.90
C ARG A 250 -5.51 -3.99 -0.99
N SER A 251 -5.72 -2.72 -1.32
CA SER A 251 -6.52 -1.79 -0.52
C SER A 251 -8.02 -1.82 -0.85
N ILE A 252 -8.43 -2.39 -1.99
CA ILE A 252 -9.82 -2.34 -2.47
C ILE A 252 -10.45 -3.72 -2.65
N LEU A 253 -9.69 -4.70 -3.16
CA LEU A 253 -10.23 -6.00 -3.57
C LEU A 253 -10.23 -7.03 -2.45
N GLY A 254 -9.45 -6.83 -1.38
CA GLY A 254 -9.44 -7.72 -0.22
C GLY A 254 -10.70 -7.63 0.62
N SER A 255 -10.70 -8.42 1.70
CA SER A 255 -11.78 -8.48 2.68
C SER A 255 -11.33 -7.93 4.03
N ALA A 256 -12.25 -7.79 4.99
CA ALA A 256 -11.91 -7.32 6.33
C ALA A 256 -11.09 -8.34 7.16
N THR A 257 -11.01 -9.60 6.73
CA THR A 257 -10.36 -10.68 7.49
C THR A 257 -9.24 -11.36 6.73
N VAL A 258 -9.26 -11.31 5.39
CA VAL A 258 -8.29 -11.98 4.52
C VAL A 258 -7.69 -10.95 3.56
N PRO A 259 -6.34 -10.84 3.51
CA PRO A 259 -5.66 -10.00 2.55
C PRO A 259 -5.95 -10.41 1.10
N TYR A 260 -5.88 -9.46 0.18
CA TYR A 260 -5.95 -9.78 -1.24
C TYR A 260 -4.70 -10.55 -1.67
N ALA A 261 -4.90 -11.71 -2.31
CA ALA A 261 -3.86 -12.46 -2.98
C ALA A 261 -3.98 -12.23 -4.50
N PRO A 262 -2.93 -11.73 -5.17
CA PRO A 262 -2.93 -11.63 -6.62
C PRO A 262 -2.98 -13.02 -7.26
N PRO A 263 -3.50 -13.14 -8.50
CA PRO A 263 -3.44 -14.39 -9.23
C PRO A 263 -1.98 -14.84 -9.42
N PRO A 264 -1.69 -16.16 -9.41
CA PRO A 264 -0.35 -16.65 -9.62
C PRO A 264 0.17 -16.24 -11.01
N ASN A 265 1.48 -15.97 -11.08
CA ASN A 265 2.12 -15.73 -12.38
C ASN A 265 2.12 -17.02 -13.20
N ASN A 266 1.79 -16.92 -14.48
CA ASN A 266 1.96 -18.02 -15.42
C ASN A 266 3.29 -17.80 -16.15
N PRO A 267 4.29 -18.68 -15.95
CA PRO A 267 5.59 -18.52 -16.58
C PRO A 267 5.46 -18.58 -18.10
N ILE A 268 6.14 -17.67 -18.78
CA ILE A 268 6.33 -17.72 -20.22
C ILE A 268 7.59 -18.54 -20.43
N LEU A 269 7.49 -19.67 -21.12
CA LEU A 269 8.64 -20.54 -21.38
C LEU A 269 9.40 -20.03 -22.61
N ASP A 270 10.72 -20.03 -22.52
CA ASP A 270 11.64 -19.75 -23.63
C ASP A 270 12.58 -20.96 -23.79
N ASP A 271 12.63 -21.51 -25.00
CA ASP A 271 13.47 -22.65 -25.39
C ASP A 271 14.70 -22.25 -26.22
N ILE A 272 14.83 -20.96 -26.55
CA ILE A 272 15.90 -20.41 -27.37
C ILE A 272 17.03 -19.89 -26.48
N ASP A 273 16.70 -19.17 -25.41
CA ASP A 273 17.67 -18.53 -24.54
C ASP A 273 18.24 -19.52 -23.49
N PRO A 274 19.54 -19.86 -23.55
CA PRO A 274 20.15 -20.76 -22.57
C PRO A 274 20.30 -20.14 -21.17
N GLU A 275 20.20 -18.81 -21.03
CA GLU A 275 20.31 -18.06 -19.76
C GLU A 275 18.99 -17.36 -19.39
N TYR A 276 17.86 -17.92 -19.84
CA TYR A 276 16.53 -17.35 -19.64
C TYR A 276 16.24 -16.99 -18.18
N GLY A 277 15.88 -15.73 -17.92
CA GLY A 277 15.66 -15.22 -16.57
C GLY A 277 16.93 -14.89 -15.78
N LEU A 278 18.11 -14.85 -16.40
CA LEU A 278 19.37 -14.42 -15.75
C LEU A 278 19.84 -13.03 -16.19
N HIS A 279 19.20 -12.38 -17.17
CA HIS A 279 19.59 -11.06 -17.68
C HIS A 279 18.41 -10.10 -17.90
N ASP A 280 18.74 -8.90 -18.39
CA ASP A 280 17.83 -7.80 -18.73
C ASP A 280 16.89 -7.29 -17.64
N TYR A 281 17.27 -7.54 -16.39
CA TYR A 281 16.59 -6.92 -15.26
C TYR A 281 16.80 -5.40 -15.24
N SER A 282 15.74 -4.67 -14.87
CA SER A 282 15.80 -3.23 -14.64
C SER A 282 15.43 -2.91 -13.21
N LEU A 283 16.33 -2.25 -12.48
CA LEU A 283 16.14 -1.89 -11.09
C LEU A 283 15.87 -0.40 -10.97
N HIS A 284 14.80 -0.07 -10.27
CA HIS A 284 14.58 1.24 -9.70
C HIS A 284 14.74 1.18 -8.17
N VAL A 285 15.57 2.05 -7.60
CA VAL A 285 15.80 2.13 -6.15
C VAL A 285 15.65 3.56 -5.68
N SER A 286 14.94 3.72 -4.58
CA SER A 286 14.79 5.00 -3.88
C SER A 286 15.13 4.82 -2.41
N MET A 287 16.01 5.68 -1.89
CA MET A 287 16.31 5.79 -0.47
C MET A 287 15.80 7.14 0.01
N HIS A 288 14.94 7.14 1.02
CA HIS A 288 14.28 8.36 1.46
C HIS A 288 13.98 8.35 2.96
N GLY A 289 13.98 9.54 3.55
CA GLY A 289 13.33 9.77 4.83
C GLY A 289 11.84 10.02 4.63
N ARG A 290 11.16 10.53 5.65
CA ARG A 290 9.76 10.94 5.52
C ARG A 290 9.62 12.17 4.63
N SER A 291 10.43 13.20 4.87
CA SER A 291 10.35 14.52 4.21
C SER A 291 11.28 14.67 3.01
N CYS A 292 12.42 13.98 2.99
CA CYS A 292 13.45 14.11 1.96
C CYS A 292 13.68 12.79 1.21
N THR A 293 14.26 12.89 0.01
CA THR A 293 14.74 11.76 -0.79
C THR A 293 16.26 11.90 -0.90
N TYR A 294 16.98 10.85 -0.53
CA TYR A 294 18.44 10.82 -0.51
C TYR A 294 19.03 10.31 -1.81
N LEU A 295 18.34 9.32 -2.41
CA LEU A 295 18.70 8.72 -3.69
C LEU A 295 17.42 8.33 -4.42
N CYS A 296 17.43 8.55 -5.73
CA CYS A 296 16.49 7.94 -6.66
C CYS A 296 17.28 7.57 -7.91
N GLY A 297 17.40 6.28 -8.21
CA GLY A 297 18.26 5.78 -9.27
C GLY A 297 17.61 4.64 -10.04
N THR A 298 17.84 4.61 -11.36
CA THR A 298 17.39 3.53 -12.23
C THR A 298 18.58 2.91 -12.95
N PHE A 299 18.68 1.59 -12.90
CA PHE A 299 19.75 0.77 -13.45
C PHE A 299 19.13 -0.25 -14.40
N ARG A 300 19.73 -0.43 -15.57
CA ARG A 300 19.17 -1.27 -16.63
C ARG A 300 20.19 -2.33 -17.04
N LYS A 301 19.68 -3.40 -17.66
CA LYS A 301 20.50 -4.49 -18.20
C LYS A 301 21.34 -5.15 -17.11
N LEU A 302 20.74 -5.33 -15.93
CA LEU A 302 21.35 -6.10 -14.86
C LEU A 302 21.28 -7.58 -15.25
N PHE A 303 22.39 -8.28 -15.06
CA PHE A 303 22.51 -9.68 -15.40
C PHE A 303 23.33 -10.43 -14.34
N CYS A 304 23.19 -11.73 -14.35
CA CYS A 304 23.96 -12.68 -13.56
C CYS A 304 24.35 -13.84 -14.47
N ARG A 305 25.52 -14.42 -14.25
CA ARG A 305 25.96 -15.61 -14.97
C ARG A 305 25.62 -16.85 -14.16
N LYS A 306 25.42 -18.00 -14.81
CA LYS A 306 25.15 -19.27 -14.11
C LYS A 306 26.19 -19.60 -13.03
N GLY A 307 27.47 -19.31 -13.29
CA GLY A 307 28.55 -19.54 -12.32
C GLY A 307 28.53 -18.62 -11.08
N ASP A 308 27.77 -17.52 -11.11
CA ASP A 308 27.61 -16.60 -9.99
C ASP A 308 26.42 -16.97 -9.09
N ILE A 309 25.66 -18.02 -9.44
CA ILE A 309 24.59 -18.58 -8.61
C ILE A 309 25.23 -19.35 -7.46
N ALA A 310 24.93 -18.92 -6.24
CA ALA A 310 25.48 -19.56 -5.04
C ALA A 310 24.46 -19.55 -3.92
N ASN A 311 24.44 -20.64 -3.14
CA ASN A 311 23.58 -20.80 -1.96
C ASN A 311 22.08 -20.58 -2.23
N GLY A 312 21.61 -20.94 -3.43
CA GLY A 312 20.22 -20.74 -3.85
C GLY A 312 19.86 -19.30 -4.20
N TYR A 313 20.83 -18.41 -4.43
CA TYR A 313 20.60 -17.03 -4.84
C TYR A 313 21.33 -16.67 -6.14
N LEU A 314 20.64 -15.92 -6.99
CA LEU A 314 21.17 -15.19 -8.14
C LEU A 314 21.76 -13.86 -7.67
N ARG A 315 22.96 -13.49 -8.11
CA ARG A 315 23.65 -12.25 -7.69
C ARG A 315 23.63 -11.19 -8.78
N LEU A 316 22.81 -10.14 -8.63
CA LEU A 316 22.82 -8.97 -9.50
C LEU A 316 23.66 -7.85 -8.88
N THR A 317 24.79 -7.51 -9.51
CA THR A 317 25.65 -6.39 -9.07
C THR A 317 25.22 -5.12 -9.79
N VAL A 318 24.77 -4.12 -9.03
CA VAL A 318 24.28 -2.83 -9.56
C VAL A 318 25.38 -1.79 -9.53
N VAL A 319 25.97 -1.60 -8.36
CA VAL A 319 27.15 -0.76 -8.14
C VAL A 319 28.25 -1.67 -7.65
N SER A 320 29.39 -1.64 -8.32
CA SER A 320 30.55 -2.47 -8.02
C SER A 320 31.62 -1.65 -7.32
N LEU A 321 32.19 -2.20 -6.25
CA LEU A 321 33.35 -1.63 -5.56
C LEU A 321 34.55 -1.34 -6.47
N LYS A 322 34.64 -2.02 -7.62
CA LYS A 322 35.75 -1.88 -8.57
C LYS A 322 35.55 -0.73 -9.57
N ASP A 323 34.35 -0.17 -9.65
CA ASP A 323 33.98 0.83 -10.67
C ASP A 323 33.62 2.16 -10.01
N ASN A 324 34.65 2.91 -9.61
CA ASN A 324 34.51 4.17 -8.88
C ASN A 324 33.67 5.22 -9.61
N ARG A 325 33.53 5.12 -10.94
CA ARG A 325 32.71 6.04 -11.75
C ARG A 325 31.21 5.84 -11.53
N LYS A 326 30.80 4.70 -11.00
CA LYS A 326 29.39 4.36 -10.74
C LYS A 326 29.00 4.52 -9.28
N HIS A 327 29.88 5.04 -8.43
CA HIS A 327 29.58 5.32 -7.04
C HIS A 327 28.59 6.48 -6.93
N LEU A 328 27.64 6.37 -6.00
CA LEU A 328 26.48 7.26 -5.94
C LEU A 328 26.48 8.05 -4.64
N PRO A 329 26.63 9.39 -4.68
CA PRO A 329 26.48 10.21 -3.49
C PRO A 329 25.01 10.24 -3.04
N LEU A 330 24.81 10.25 -1.73
CA LEU A 330 23.53 10.45 -1.07
C LEU A 330 23.38 11.92 -0.69
N ILE A 331 22.25 12.50 -1.06
CA ILE A 331 22.01 13.92 -0.89
C ILE A 331 21.43 14.19 0.50
N GLY A 332 22.17 14.95 1.32
CA GLY A 332 21.69 15.44 2.61
C GLY A 332 21.89 14.48 3.78
N THR A 333 21.29 14.81 4.93
CA THR A 333 21.48 14.06 6.18
C THR A 333 20.52 12.88 6.28
N LEU A 334 21.09 11.68 6.38
CA LEU A 334 20.33 10.44 6.57
C LEU A 334 19.63 10.42 7.92
N GLY A 335 18.36 10.07 7.91
CA GLY A 335 17.57 9.88 9.11
C GLY A 335 16.08 9.68 8.84
N LEU A 336 15.42 9.08 9.82
CA LEU A 336 13.99 8.83 9.77
C LEU A 336 13.27 9.80 10.69
N SER A 337 12.70 10.85 10.08
CA SER A 337 12.00 11.90 10.82
C SER A 337 10.60 11.47 11.22
N TRP A 338 10.27 11.68 12.49
CA TRP A 338 8.96 11.43 13.07
C TRP A 338 8.45 12.67 13.79
N GLU A 339 7.13 12.80 13.86
CA GLU A 339 6.47 13.90 14.55
C GLU A 339 5.17 13.42 15.19
N THR A 340 4.83 14.07 16.28
CA THR A 340 3.56 13.99 16.99
C THR A 340 3.04 15.42 17.16
N ASP A 341 1.88 15.60 17.79
CA ASP A 341 1.37 16.96 18.03
C ASP A 341 2.26 17.80 18.98
N ALA A 342 3.06 17.15 19.83
CA ALA A 342 3.90 17.82 20.84
C ALA A 342 5.41 17.70 20.59
N PHE A 343 5.86 16.58 20.01
CA PHE A 343 7.27 16.27 19.85
C PHE A 343 7.63 15.96 18.39
N LYS A 344 8.88 16.24 18.04
CA LYS A 344 9.48 15.86 16.76
C LYS A 344 10.88 15.31 17.00
N GLY A 345 11.28 14.35 16.20
CA GLY A 345 12.59 13.72 16.30
C GLY A 345 13.09 13.23 14.95
N ASN A 346 14.35 12.82 14.94
CA ASN A 346 14.98 12.24 13.78
C ASN A 346 15.91 11.12 14.24
N ILE A 347 15.58 9.90 13.85
CA ILE A 347 16.39 8.73 14.17
C ILE A 347 17.52 8.67 13.14
N LYS A 348 18.75 8.91 13.58
CA LYS A 348 19.94 8.87 12.72
C LYS A 348 20.14 7.45 12.17
N ASP A 349 20.83 7.38 11.04
CA ASP A 349 21.25 6.13 10.40
C ASP A 349 20.12 5.19 9.93
N CYS A 350 18.86 5.58 10.13
CA CYS A 350 17.68 4.89 9.66
C CYS A 350 17.06 5.63 8.47
N TYR A 351 16.59 4.90 7.47
CA TYR A 351 15.83 5.45 6.34
C TYR A 351 14.92 4.39 5.73
N VAL A 352 14.05 4.77 4.81
CA VAL A 352 13.24 3.82 4.05
C VAL A 352 13.94 3.52 2.72
N MET A 353 14.11 2.24 2.44
CA MET A 353 14.56 1.75 1.13
C MET A 353 13.36 1.18 0.38
N THR A 354 13.11 1.74 -0.81
CA THR A 354 12.07 1.31 -1.72
C THR A 354 12.72 0.77 -2.99
N LEU A 355 12.32 -0.43 -3.40
CA LEU A 355 12.92 -1.15 -4.52
C LEU A 355 11.84 -1.68 -5.46
N THR A 356 12.06 -1.49 -6.76
CA THR A 356 11.25 -2.05 -7.83
C THR A 356 12.19 -2.71 -8.84
N LEU A 357 12.21 -4.03 -8.88
CA LEU A 357 12.93 -4.81 -9.88
C LEU A 357 11.95 -5.28 -10.95
N LEU A 358 12.24 -4.96 -12.20
CA LEU A 358 11.49 -5.37 -13.37
C LEU A 358 12.19 -6.53 -14.07
N ASP A 359 11.40 -7.48 -14.59
CA ASP A 359 11.89 -8.49 -15.51
C ASP A 359 12.21 -7.91 -16.90
N GLU A 360 12.70 -8.75 -17.80
CA GLU A 360 13.00 -8.43 -19.20
C GLU A 360 11.78 -7.85 -19.97
N THR A 361 10.56 -8.20 -19.55
CA THR A 361 9.31 -7.74 -20.17
C THR A 361 8.81 -6.42 -19.58
N GLY A 362 9.52 -5.87 -18.58
CA GLY A 362 9.15 -4.65 -17.87
C GLY A 362 8.06 -4.86 -16.81
N LYS A 363 7.74 -6.11 -16.44
CA LYS A 363 6.79 -6.39 -15.36
C LYS A 363 7.49 -6.34 -14.01
N PRO A 364 6.84 -5.80 -12.96
CA PRO A 364 7.40 -5.85 -11.62
C PRO A 364 7.59 -7.28 -11.15
N PHE A 365 8.85 -7.65 -10.95
CA PHE A 365 9.30 -8.98 -10.55
C PHE A 365 9.48 -9.06 -9.03
N TRP A 366 10.22 -8.11 -8.42
CA TRP A 366 10.39 -8.03 -6.95
C TRP A 366 10.21 -6.59 -6.50
N CYS A 367 9.35 -6.36 -5.50
CA CYS A 367 9.02 -5.03 -5.03
C CYS A 367 8.89 -4.99 -3.50
N PHE A 368 9.54 -4.03 -2.85
CA PHE A 368 9.31 -3.77 -1.43
C PHE A 368 9.54 -2.30 -1.08
N SER A 369 9.05 -1.91 0.09
CA SER A 369 9.36 -0.65 0.74
C SER A 369 9.45 -0.91 2.24
N ALA A 370 10.63 -0.70 2.82
CA ALA A 370 10.90 -1.08 4.20
C ALA A 370 11.88 -0.13 4.88
N PRO A 371 11.73 0.10 6.20
CA PRO A 371 12.74 0.77 6.99
C PRO A 371 14.01 -0.10 7.08
N VAL A 372 15.17 0.54 6.95
CA VAL A 372 16.48 -0.07 7.10
C VAL A 372 17.38 0.82 7.94
N CYS A 373 18.36 0.21 8.62
CA CYS A 373 19.38 0.92 9.38
C CYS A 373 20.76 0.63 8.81
N MET A 374 21.62 1.65 8.89
CA MET A 374 23.04 1.52 8.61
C MET A 374 23.76 1.01 9.84
N GLU A 375 24.53 -0.05 9.66
CA GLU A 375 25.42 -0.58 10.69
C GLU A 375 26.86 -0.22 10.35
N LEU A 376 27.60 0.29 11.34
CA LEU A 376 29.03 0.57 11.18
C LEU A 376 29.78 -0.75 10.99
N PHE A 377 30.52 -0.87 9.89
CA PHE A 377 31.27 -2.07 9.58
C PHE A 377 32.59 -2.08 10.38
N SER A 378 32.69 -2.99 11.35
CA SER A 378 33.80 -3.02 12.33
C SER A 378 35.13 -3.56 11.80
N LYS A 379 35.15 -4.22 10.65
CA LYS A 379 36.40 -4.67 10.02
C LYS A 379 36.92 -3.59 9.09
N THR A 380 38.14 -3.10 9.36
CA THR A 380 38.95 -2.28 8.46
C THR A 380 39.20 -3.05 7.15
N SER A 381 38.26 -3.01 6.22
CA SER A 381 38.46 -3.59 4.90
C SER A 381 39.19 -2.59 4.02
N GLY A 382 40.30 -3.02 3.42
CA GLY A 382 41.17 -2.27 2.52
C GLY A 382 40.51 -1.85 1.20
N LEU A 383 39.48 -0.99 1.28
CA LEU A 383 39.14 -0.09 0.19
C LEU A 383 40.21 0.99 0.15
N TYR A 384 41.35 0.70 -0.47
CA TYR A 384 42.49 1.60 -0.56
C TYR A 384 42.14 2.98 -1.16
N ASP A 385 41.03 3.06 -1.91
CA ASP A 385 40.55 4.29 -2.54
C ASP A 385 39.70 5.18 -1.62
N TYR A 386 39.27 4.69 -0.44
CA TYR A 386 38.35 5.38 0.45
C TYR A 386 38.81 5.31 1.90
N MET A 387 39.22 6.44 2.48
CA MET A 387 39.72 6.55 3.86
C MET A 387 38.61 6.68 4.93
N GLY A 388 37.34 6.68 4.53
CA GLY A 388 36.19 6.93 5.40
C GLY A 388 35.63 5.70 6.11
N HIS A 389 34.81 5.94 7.15
CA HIS A 389 34.05 4.89 7.83
C HIS A 389 33.09 4.19 6.86
N ILE A 390 33.09 2.85 6.90
CA ILE A 390 32.24 2.00 6.05
C ILE A 390 30.99 1.62 6.84
N TYR A 391 29.84 1.80 6.20
CA TYR A 391 28.54 1.40 6.71
C TYR A 391 27.93 0.35 5.80
N THR A 392 27.14 -0.54 6.39
CA THR A 392 26.39 -1.56 5.65
C THR A 392 24.92 -1.49 5.96
N THR A 393 24.11 -1.54 4.91
CA THR A 393 22.66 -1.67 5.02
C THR A 393 22.25 -3.01 4.44
N TYR A 394 21.43 -3.75 5.18
CA TYR A 394 20.94 -5.07 4.77
C TYR A 394 19.42 -5.13 4.85
N TYR A 395 18.80 -5.74 3.84
CA TYR A 395 17.37 -6.07 3.83
C TYR A 395 17.19 -7.49 3.31
N ALA A 396 16.21 -8.21 3.84
CA ALA A 396 15.87 -9.56 3.40
C ALA A 396 14.38 -9.86 3.58
N ASP A 397 13.81 -10.55 2.59
CA ASP A 397 12.48 -11.16 2.65
C ASP A 397 12.51 -12.57 2.02
N SER A 398 11.34 -13.15 1.77
CA SER A 398 11.21 -14.47 1.15
C SER A 398 11.67 -14.51 -0.31
N GLU A 399 11.72 -13.37 -0.99
CA GLU A 399 12.00 -13.24 -2.41
C GLU A 399 13.49 -12.99 -2.68
N GLY A 400 14.15 -12.22 -1.80
CA GLY A 400 15.55 -11.88 -1.96
C GLY A 400 16.16 -11.12 -0.81
N LYS A 401 17.40 -10.68 -1.03
CA LYS A 401 18.21 -9.89 -0.10
C LYS A 401 18.87 -8.74 -0.83
N VAL A 402 19.01 -7.61 -0.17
CA VAL A 402 19.73 -6.44 -0.67
C VAL A 402 20.85 -6.12 0.28
N CYS A 403 22.05 -5.92 -0.27
CA CYS A 403 23.22 -5.48 0.49
C CYS A 403 23.75 -4.19 -0.13
N VAL A 404 23.82 -3.14 0.68
CA VAL A 404 24.38 -1.84 0.32
C VAL A 404 25.61 -1.59 1.19
N LYS A 405 26.70 -1.14 0.58
CA LYS A 405 27.85 -0.60 1.31
C LYS A 405 27.99 0.88 1.01
N LEU A 406 28.10 1.66 2.07
CA LEU A 406 28.25 3.10 2.04
C LEU A 406 29.57 3.49 2.69
N VAL A 407 30.16 4.58 2.22
CA VAL A 407 31.34 5.21 2.82
C VAL A 407 30.96 6.63 3.20
N TRP A 408 31.30 7.04 4.42
CA TRP A 408 31.23 8.44 4.82
C TRP A 408 32.48 9.18 4.35
N LEU A 409 32.31 10.20 3.51
CA LEU A 409 33.40 11.08 3.09
C LEU A 409 33.43 12.32 3.98
N GLU A 410 34.54 12.51 4.70
CA GLU A 410 34.68 13.67 5.61
C GLU A 410 34.86 14.98 4.83
N GLU A 411 35.49 14.93 3.65
CA GLU A 411 35.80 16.10 2.83
C GLU A 411 34.53 16.74 2.26
N THR A 412 33.63 15.93 1.73
CA THR A 412 32.37 16.38 1.14
C THR A 412 31.18 16.30 2.10
N LYS A 413 31.37 15.70 3.28
CA LYS A 413 30.35 15.49 4.32
C LYS A 413 29.11 14.79 3.78
N GLU A 414 29.32 13.78 2.96
CA GLU A 414 28.25 13.01 2.33
C GLU A 414 28.51 11.50 2.42
N PHE A 415 27.43 10.72 2.32
CA PHE A 415 27.55 9.27 2.18
C PHE A 415 27.62 8.90 0.70
N VAL A 416 28.51 7.98 0.33
CA VAL A 416 28.62 7.47 -1.04
C VAL A 416 28.37 5.97 -1.05
N ILE A 417 27.45 5.51 -1.89
CA ILE A 417 27.26 4.09 -2.15
C ILE A 417 28.39 3.61 -3.06
N VAL A 418 29.19 2.70 -2.51
CA VAL A 418 30.32 2.07 -3.21
C VAL A 418 29.97 0.65 -3.68
N ASN A 419 28.94 0.04 -3.11
CA ASN A 419 28.48 -1.29 -3.52
C ASN A 419 26.97 -1.43 -3.33
N LEU A 420 26.29 -1.96 -4.34
CA LEU A 420 24.88 -2.31 -4.27
C LEU A 420 24.69 -3.64 -4.99
N VAL A 421 24.27 -4.66 -4.23
CA VAL A 421 24.11 -6.02 -4.73
C VAL A 421 22.76 -6.56 -4.29
N LEU A 422 22.03 -7.13 -5.25
CA LEU A 422 20.78 -7.85 -5.01
C LEU A 422 21.06 -9.35 -5.11
N TYR A 423 20.47 -10.10 -4.19
CA TYR A 423 20.47 -11.56 -4.18
C TYR A 423 19.04 -12.04 -4.31
N ILE A 424 18.68 -12.62 -5.44
CA ILE A 424 17.31 -13.07 -5.72
C ILE A 424 17.23 -14.57 -5.49
N SER A 425 16.20 -15.05 -4.81
CA SER A 425 15.99 -16.48 -4.61
C SER A 425 15.83 -17.21 -5.95
N THR A 426 16.65 -18.25 -6.17
CA THR A 426 16.53 -19.15 -7.33
C THR A 426 15.13 -19.73 -7.44
N LYS A 427 14.49 -20.06 -6.31
CA LYS A 427 13.08 -20.49 -6.28
C LYS A 427 12.16 -19.49 -6.99
N LYS A 428 12.30 -18.20 -6.71
CA LYS A 428 11.47 -17.16 -7.33
C LYS A 428 11.71 -17.06 -8.83
N VAL A 429 12.98 -17.15 -9.26
CA VAL A 429 13.34 -17.13 -10.68
C VAL A 429 12.73 -18.34 -11.39
N ASN A 430 12.92 -19.54 -10.84
CA ASN A 430 12.40 -20.79 -11.37
C ASN A 430 10.86 -20.75 -11.47
N ASP A 431 10.17 -20.26 -10.43
CA ASP A 431 8.71 -20.11 -10.42
C ASP A 431 8.21 -19.07 -11.44
N TRP A 432 8.97 -17.99 -11.68
CA TRP A 432 8.55 -16.90 -12.58
C TRP A 432 8.78 -17.22 -14.06
N TYR A 433 9.91 -17.86 -14.37
CA TYR A 433 10.36 -18.14 -15.74
C TYR A 433 10.15 -19.59 -16.16
N GLY A 434 9.74 -20.48 -15.24
CA GLY A 434 9.60 -21.91 -15.53
C GLY A 434 10.94 -22.62 -15.75
N THR A 435 12.01 -22.11 -15.15
CA THR A 435 13.37 -22.64 -15.24
C THR A 435 13.74 -23.52 -14.04
N ASN A 436 14.95 -24.09 -14.05
CA ASN A 436 15.45 -24.96 -12.98
C ASN A 436 16.94 -24.71 -12.70
N TYR A 437 17.24 -23.53 -12.15
CA TYR A 437 18.58 -23.12 -11.74
C TYR A 437 18.93 -23.54 -10.31
#